data_AF-A0A1B8PYI7-F1
#
_entry.id   AF-A0A1B8PYI7-F1
#
_cell.length_a   1.000
_cell.length_b   1.000
_cell.length_c   1.000
_cell.angle_alpha   90.00
_cell.angle_beta   90.00
_cell.angle_gamma   90.00
#
_symmetry.space_group_name_H-M   'P 1'
#
loop_
_entity.id
_entity.type
_entity.pdbx_description
1 polymer ?
#
loop_
_entity_poly.entity_id
_entity_poly.type
_entity_poly.pdbx_seq_one_letter_code
_entity_poly.pdbx_strand_id
1 'polypeptide(L)'
;MKQKFNNPIQPNPMKKLLQYKIVRFFLFILIWIALSQLISLFNKPAFRQPSDYFNICATTTTKDDKLLPLVILKEYEQAPNDYQLCKNPIQSTNSVWRLKLHQNPDQTYLLKTWNDSLADPVEYHYKLIDDKVEPIAWRHGGMIYQMMSYFWGLLITLIIHSISKRVWAKKALQAHTQQ
;
A
#
# COMPACT_ATOMS: atom_id res chain seq x y z
N MET A 1 56.25 -38.18 -14.86
CA MET A 1 55.28 -37.34 -14.13
C MET A 1 54.73 -36.28 -15.08
N LYS A 2 53.46 -36.36 -15.51
CA LYS A 2 52.82 -35.33 -16.36
C LYS A 2 52.16 -34.29 -15.46
N GLN A 3 52.69 -33.06 -15.44
CA GLN A 3 52.01 -31.91 -14.83
C GLN A 3 50.72 -31.61 -15.61
N LYS A 4 49.58 -31.77 -14.95
CA LYS A 4 48.29 -31.21 -15.41
C LYS A 4 48.36 -29.70 -15.23
N PHE A 5 48.49 -28.96 -16.33
CA PHE A 5 48.21 -27.53 -16.35
C PHE A 5 46.72 -27.32 -16.06
N ASN A 6 46.40 -26.90 -14.84
CA ASN A 6 45.11 -26.32 -14.52
C ASN A 6 45.05 -24.93 -15.16
N ASN A 7 44.47 -24.83 -16.37
CA ASN A 7 44.10 -23.54 -16.92
C ASN A 7 42.96 -22.96 -16.06
N PRO A 8 43.11 -21.74 -15.50
CA PRO A 8 41.99 -21.08 -14.83
C PRO A 8 40.89 -20.83 -15.85
N ILE A 9 39.69 -21.34 -15.56
CA ILE A 9 38.50 -21.09 -16.37
C ILE A 9 38.25 -19.58 -16.34
N GLN A 10 38.75 -18.87 -17.36
CA GLN A 10 38.50 -17.46 -17.52
C GLN A 10 36.99 -17.27 -17.66
N PRO A 11 36.33 -16.51 -16.76
CA PRO A 11 34.89 -16.34 -16.78
C PRO A 11 34.47 -15.71 -18.12
N ASN A 12 33.67 -16.47 -18.88
CA ASN A 12 33.25 -16.14 -20.24
C ASN A 12 32.70 -14.69 -20.29
N PRO A 13 33.24 -13.80 -21.14
CA PRO A 13 32.95 -12.36 -21.13
C PRO A 13 31.46 -12.04 -21.30
N MET A 14 30.69 -12.90 -21.98
CA MET A 14 29.23 -12.78 -22.07
C MET A 14 28.53 -12.88 -20.70
N LYS A 15 29.03 -13.71 -19.78
CA LYS A 15 28.45 -13.86 -18.44
C LYS A 15 28.61 -12.59 -17.61
N LYS A 16 29.75 -11.89 -17.74
CA LYS A 16 30.01 -10.61 -17.03
C LYS A 16 29.07 -9.49 -17.51
N LEU A 17 28.84 -9.39 -18.81
CA LEU A 17 27.92 -8.39 -19.37
C LEU A 17 26.47 -8.65 -18.94
N LEU A 18 26.05 -9.92 -18.92
CA LEU A 18 24.73 -10.33 -18.46
C LEU A 18 24.55 -10.04 -16.95
N GLN A 19 25.53 -10.40 -16.12
CA GLN A 19 25.53 -10.10 -14.69
C GLN A 19 25.41 -8.60 -14.42
N TYR A 20 26.17 -7.77 -15.14
CA TYR A 20 26.09 -6.31 -14.99
C TYR A 20 24.69 -5.77 -15.34
N LYS A 21 24.06 -6.26 -16.42
CA LYS A 21 22.70 -5.88 -16.81
C LYS A 21 21.68 -6.27 -15.73
N ILE A 22 21.80 -7.48 -15.17
CA ILE A 22 20.93 -7.97 -14.10
C ILE A 22 21.08 -7.14 -12.84
N VAL A 23 22.32 -6.90 -12.38
CA VAL A 23 22.60 -6.07 -11.19
C VAL A 23 22.03 -4.66 -11.36
N ARG A 24 22.23 -4.06 -12.54
CA ARG A 24 21.70 -2.72 -12.85
C ARG A 24 20.17 -2.70 -12.85
N PHE A 25 19.53 -3.75 -13.34
CA PHE A 25 18.07 -3.87 -13.29
C PHE A 25 17.56 -3.97 -11.86
N PHE A 26 18.12 -4.83 -11.03
CA PHE A 26 17.73 -4.94 -9.62
C PHE A 26 17.96 -3.63 -8.86
N LEU A 27 19.08 -2.95 -9.10
CA LEU A 27 19.37 -1.66 -8.49
C LEU A 27 18.35 -0.59 -8.91
N PHE A 28 17.93 -0.60 -10.18
CA PHE A 28 16.85 0.27 -10.65
C PHE A 28 15.54 -0.02 -9.92
N ILE A 29 15.15 -1.29 -9.80
CA ILE A 29 13.92 -1.69 -9.09
C ILE A 29 13.97 -1.31 -7.61
N LEU A 30 15.12 -1.50 -6.94
CA LEU A 30 15.28 -1.13 -5.53
C LEU A 30 15.16 0.39 -5.33
N ILE A 31 15.79 1.19 -6.18
CA ILE A 31 15.67 2.66 -6.13
C ILE A 31 14.22 3.08 -6.38
N TRP A 32 13.56 2.47 -7.37
CA TRP A 32 12.16 2.74 -7.66
C TRP A 32 11.27 2.46 -6.46
N ILE A 33 11.38 1.27 -5.86
CA ILE A 33 10.59 0.91 -4.68
C ILE A 33 10.88 1.86 -3.52
N ALA A 34 12.15 2.16 -3.23
CA ALA A 34 12.54 3.04 -2.14
C ALA A 34 11.95 4.45 -2.31
N LEU A 35 12.06 5.04 -3.50
CA LEU A 35 11.47 6.35 -3.82
C LEU A 35 9.95 6.32 -3.73
N SER A 36 9.32 5.25 -4.22
CA SER A 36 7.86 5.09 -4.18
C SER A 36 7.33 5.02 -2.75
N GLN A 37 8.04 4.32 -1.86
CA GLN A 37 7.70 4.27 -0.43
C GLN A 37 7.88 5.63 0.23
N LEU A 38 8.98 6.32 -0.07
CA LEU A 38 9.24 7.65 0.47
C LEU A 38 8.12 8.64 0.07
N ILE A 39 7.74 8.67 -1.20
CA ILE A 39 6.62 9.49 -1.70
C ILE A 39 5.31 9.08 -1.03
N SER A 40 5.06 7.78 -0.86
CA SER A 40 3.85 7.27 -0.18
C SER A 40 3.75 7.80 1.24
N LEU A 41 4.85 7.80 2.00
CA LEU A 41 4.85 8.27 3.39
C LEU A 41 4.48 9.75 3.51
N PHE A 42 4.94 10.59 2.57
CA PHE A 42 4.65 12.02 2.59
C PHE A 42 3.27 12.38 2.01
N ASN A 43 2.76 11.59 1.06
CA ASN A 43 1.52 11.89 0.35
C ASN A 43 0.31 11.08 0.84
N LYS A 44 0.48 10.17 1.81
CA LYS A 44 -0.64 9.40 2.35
C LYS A 44 -1.67 10.35 2.96
N PRO A 45 -2.96 10.22 2.63
CA PRO A 45 -3.97 11.10 3.18
C PRO A 45 -4.02 10.99 4.70
N ALA A 46 -3.98 12.15 5.36
CA ALA A 46 -4.13 12.25 6.79
C ALA A 46 -5.52 11.78 7.21
N PHE A 47 -5.59 11.24 8.42
CA PHE A 47 -6.87 10.96 9.06
C PHE A 47 -7.60 12.26 9.35
N ARG A 48 -8.89 12.28 9.06
CA ARG A 48 -9.80 13.40 9.30
C ARG A 48 -10.63 13.12 10.53
N GLN A 49 -11.09 14.22 11.15
CA GLN A 49 -12.07 14.15 12.24
C GLN A 49 -13.34 13.42 11.77
N PRO A 50 -13.99 12.64 12.65
CA PRO A 50 -15.26 11.98 12.37
C PRO A 50 -16.31 12.95 11.81
N SER A 51 -17.09 12.48 10.85
CA SER A 51 -18.21 13.24 10.28
C SER A 51 -19.55 12.61 10.70
N ASP A 52 -20.65 13.31 10.49
CA ASP A 52 -22.00 12.79 10.70
C ASP A 52 -22.30 11.48 9.96
N TYR A 53 -21.56 11.19 8.88
CA TYR A 53 -21.68 9.97 8.07
C TYR A 53 -20.63 8.91 8.41
N PHE A 54 -20.07 8.96 9.63
CA PHE A 54 -19.11 7.97 10.10
C PHE A 54 -19.77 6.59 10.16
N ASN A 55 -19.19 5.60 9.50
CA ASN A 55 -19.76 4.25 9.47
C ASN A 55 -19.10 3.34 10.49
N ILE A 56 -19.90 2.44 11.07
CA ILE A 56 -19.52 1.44 12.05
C ILE A 56 -19.99 0.06 11.59
N CYS A 57 -19.36 -1.00 12.11
CA CYS A 57 -19.85 -2.36 11.88
C CYS A 57 -20.92 -2.70 12.91
N ALA A 58 -22.17 -2.78 12.46
CA ALA A 58 -23.30 -3.23 13.25
C ALA A 58 -24.29 -3.99 12.36
N THR A 59 -25.01 -4.92 12.94
CA THR A 59 -26.16 -5.61 12.34
C THR A 59 -27.43 -5.15 13.01
N THR A 60 -28.54 -5.07 12.28
CA THR A 60 -29.86 -4.84 12.89
C THR A 60 -30.28 -6.05 13.70
N THR A 61 -31.00 -5.83 14.80
CA THR A 61 -31.58 -6.93 15.61
C THR A 61 -32.82 -7.53 14.95
N THR A 62 -33.53 -6.75 14.12
CA THR A 62 -34.57 -7.21 13.21
C THR A 62 -33.95 -7.73 11.90
N LYS A 63 -34.55 -8.75 11.27
CA LYS A 63 -34.15 -9.19 9.91
C LYS A 63 -34.21 -7.97 8.97
N ASP A 64 -33.04 -7.53 8.53
CA ASP A 64 -32.89 -6.46 7.55
C ASP A 64 -32.31 -7.06 6.28
N ASP A 65 -32.75 -6.54 5.13
CA ASP A 65 -32.29 -6.94 3.79
C ASP A 65 -30.93 -6.29 3.46
N LYS A 66 -30.30 -5.59 4.42
CA LYS A 66 -28.96 -5.01 4.26
C LYS A 66 -27.93 -6.10 3.93
N LEU A 67 -27.32 -5.91 2.77
CA LEU A 67 -26.32 -6.82 2.18
C LEU A 67 -25.01 -6.90 2.99
N LEU A 68 -24.73 -5.92 3.86
CA LEU A 68 -23.54 -5.85 4.69
C LEU A 68 -23.86 -5.27 6.08
N PRO A 69 -23.12 -5.69 7.12
CA PRO A 69 -23.23 -5.16 8.48
C PRO A 69 -22.58 -3.78 8.60
N LEU A 70 -23.21 -2.75 8.01
CA LEU A 70 -22.72 -1.38 7.96
C LEU A 70 -23.84 -0.41 8.36
N VAL A 71 -23.58 0.42 9.37
CA VAL A 71 -24.54 1.38 9.92
C VAL A 71 -23.83 2.71 10.15
N ILE A 72 -24.55 3.81 9.96
CA ILE A 72 -24.04 5.15 10.27
C ILE A 72 -24.09 5.35 11.78
N LEU A 73 -23.01 5.85 12.39
CA LEU A 73 -22.90 6.06 13.84
C LEU A 73 -24.08 6.89 14.39
N LYS A 74 -24.49 7.92 13.65
CA LYS A 74 -25.64 8.76 14.02
C LYS A 74 -26.96 7.99 14.10
N GLU A 75 -27.17 7.00 13.23
CA GLU A 75 -28.35 6.12 13.27
C GLU A 75 -28.28 5.18 14.49
N TYR A 76 -27.09 4.67 14.78
CA TYR A 76 -26.84 3.84 15.96
C TYR A 76 -27.09 4.61 17.27
N GLU A 77 -26.65 5.86 17.37
CA GLU A 77 -26.84 6.71 18.55
C GLU A 77 -28.33 7.05 18.80
N GLN A 78 -29.13 7.16 17.74
CA GLN A 78 -30.56 7.44 17.84
C GLN A 78 -31.36 6.24 18.38
N ALA A 79 -30.96 5.03 18.01
CA ALA A 79 -31.67 3.81 18.39
C ALA A 79 -30.70 2.65 18.69
N PRO A 80 -29.90 2.74 19.77
CA PRO A 80 -28.82 1.78 20.02
C PRO A 80 -29.31 0.35 20.27
N ASN A 81 -30.55 0.20 20.75
CA ASN A 81 -31.16 -1.11 21.03
C ASN A 81 -31.58 -1.86 19.74
N ASP A 82 -31.68 -1.17 18.61
CA ASP A 82 -32.08 -1.76 17.32
C ASP A 82 -30.88 -2.38 16.58
N TYR A 83 -29.67 -2.20 17.11
CA TYR A 83 -28.44 -2.61 16.48
C TYR A 83 -27.54 -3.42 17.42
N GLN A 84 -26.86 -4.41 16.86
CA GLN A 84 -25.83 -5.22 17.52
C GLN A 84 -24.46 -4.92 16.89
N LEU A 85 -23.51 -4.45 17.70
CA LEU A 85 -22.16 -4.13 17.24
C LEU A 85 -21.36 -5.38 16.87
N CYS A 86 -20.58 -5.30 15.79
CA CYS A 86 -19.61 -6.34 15.44
C CYS A 86 -18.41 -6.27 16.40
N LYS A 87 -18.28 -7.24 17.30
CA LYS A 87 -17.13 -7.33 18.23
C LYS A 87 -15.98 -8.18 17.67
N ASN A 88 -16.28 -9.08 16.73
CA ASN A 88 -15.30 -9.98 16.14
C ASN A 88 -14.84 -9.48 14.77
N PRO A 89 -13.56 -9.68 14.41
CA PRO A 89 -13.08 -9.41 13.06
C PRO A 89 -13.93 -10.14 12.03
N ILE A 90 -14.42 -9.41 11.03
CA ILE A 90 -15.28 -9.95 9.97
C ILE A 90 -14.76 -9.49 8.62
N GLN A 91 -14.80 -10.41 7.65
CA GLN A 91 -14.60 -10.08 6.25
C GLN A 91 -15.85 -10.53 5.51
N SER A 92 -16.64 -9.56 5.04
CA SER A 92 -17.84 -9.81 4.26
C SER A 92 -17.63 -9.26 2.85
N THR A 93 -18.05 -10.05 1.86
CA THR A 93 -17.95 -9.69 0.45
C THR A 93 -19.27 -10.02 -0.22
N ASN A 94 -19.86 -9.00 -0.82
CA ASN A 94 -20.95 -9.11 -1.77
C ASN A 94 -20.42 -8.71 -3.16
N SER A 95 -21.15 -9.06 -4.20
CA SER A 95 -20.87 -8.78 -5.63
C SER A 95 -20.31 -7.38 -5.90
N VAL A 96 -20.82 -6.35 -5.23
CA VAL A 96 -20.39 -4.94 -5.39
C VAL A 96 -19.65 -4.41 -4.17
N TRP A 97 -20.03 -4.88 -2.97
CA TRP A 97 -19.63 -4.27 -1.72
C TRP A 97 -18.71 -5.17 -0.91
N ARG A 98 -17.65 -4.62 -0.32
CA ARG A 98 -16.78 -5.37 0.60
C ARG A 98 -16.67 -4.64 1.92
N LEU A 99 -16.58 -5.42 2.99
CA LEU A 99 -16.37 -4.94 4.34
C LEU A 99 -15.29 -5.80 5.00
N LYS A 100 -14.33 -5.14 5.64
CA LYS A 100 -13.32 -5.81 6.45
C LYS A 100 -13.16 -5.06 7.76
N LEU A 101 -13.48 -5.73 8.86
CA LEU A 101 -13.23 -5.25 10.21
C LEU A 101 -11.97 -5.92 10.75
N HIS A 102 -11.02 -5.11 11.19
CA HIS A 102 -9.82 -5.55 11.87
C HIS A 102 -9.79 -4.96 13.28
N GLN A 103 -9.38 -5.78 14.25
CA GLN A 103 -9.15 -5.31 15.61
C GLN A 103 -7.64 -5.15 15.81
N ASN A 104 -7.22 -3.96 16.18
CA ASN A 104 -5.84 -3.64 16.49
C ASN A 104 -5.47 -4.10 17.91
N PRO A 105 -4.17 -4.26 18.22
CA PRO A 105 -3.72 -4.70 19.55
C PRO A 105 -4.10 -3.76 20.71
N ASP A 106 -4.35 -2.48 20.41
CA ASP A 106 -4.78 -1.44 21.34
C ASP A 106 -6.30 -1.43 21.60
N GLN A 107 -7.00 -2.50 21.18
CA GLN A 107 -8.46 -2.65 21.25
C GLN A 107 -9.24 -1.62 20.39
N THR A 108 -8.56 -0.92 19.48
CA THR A 108 -9.24 -0.12 18.46
C THR A 108 -9.67 -0.97 17.28
N TYR A 109 -10.69 -0.52 16.57
CA TYR A 109 -11.22 -1.17 15.38
C TYR A 109 -10.90 -0.34 14.15
N LEU A 110 -10.43 -1.04 13.12
CA LEU A 110 -10.22 -0.53 11.77
C LEU A 110 -11.23 -1.19 10.83
N LEU A 111 -12.26 -0.43 10.48
CA LEU A 111 -13.26 -0.84 9.51
C LEU A 111 -12.90 -0.31 8.13
N LYS A 112 -12.77 -1.21 7.15
CA LYS A 112 -12.56 -0.88 5.75
C LYS A 112 -13.78 -1.26 4.93
N THR A 113 -14.23 -0.34 4.10
CA THR A 113 -15.41 -0.53 3.24
C THR A 113 -15.06 -0.18 1.79
N TRP A 114 -15.56 -0.97 0.85
CA TRP A 114 -15.41 -0.75 -0.58
C TRP A 114 -16.80 -0.60 -1.20
N ASN A 115 -17.01 0.50 -1.92
CA ASN A 115 -18.26 0.81 -2.61
C ASN A 115 -18.34 0.23 -4.04
N ASP A 116 -17.21 -0.23 -4.58
CA ASP A 116 -17.15 -0.93 -5.87
C ASP A 116 -15.83 -1.72 -5.92
N SER A 117 -15.75 -2.74 -6.77
CA SER A 117 -14.54 -3.53 -6.94
C SER A 117 -13.43 -2.68 -7.59
N LEU A 118 -12.27 -2.62 -6.92
CA LEU A 118 -11.08 -1.77 -7.22
C LEU A 118 -11.10 -0.32 -6.69
N ALA A 119 -12.20 0.17 -6.13
CA ALA A 119 -12.22 1.47 -5.48
C ALA A 119 -11.34 1.50 -4.22
N ASP A 120 -10.86 2.68 -3.85
CA ASP A 120 -10.10 2.89 -2.62
C ASP A 120 -10.98 2.62 -1.39
N PRO A 121 -10.55 1.79 -0.43
CA PRO A 121 -11.34 1.60 0.78
C PRO A 121 -11.54 2.93 1.53
N VAL A 122 -12.74 3.14 2.05
CA VAL A 122 -12.92 4.08 3.15
C VAL A 122 -12.56 3.36 4.44
N GLU A 123 -11.66 3.94 5.21
CA GLU A 123 -11.15 3.41 6.47
C GLU A 123 -11.67 4.23 7.64
N TYR A 124 -12.35 3.58 8.58
CA TYR A 124 -12.90 4.16 9.79
C TYR A 124 -12.19 3.57 11.01
N HIS A 125 -11.71 4.43 11.89
CA HIS A 125 -11.05 4.09 13.15
C HIS A 125 -11.96 4.48 14.31
N TYR A 126 -12.31 3.51 15.14
CA TYR A 126 -13.14 3.75 16.32
C TYR A 126 -12.76 2.80 17.46
N LYS A 127 -13.17 3.13 18.67
CA LYS A 127 -13.03 2.29 19.85
C LYS A 127 -14.40 1.89 20.37
N LEU A 128 -14.49 0.72 20.97
CA LEU A 128 -15.68 0.26 21.68
C LEU A 128 -15.41 0.32 23.19
N ILE A 129 -16.23 1.06 23.93
CA ILE A 129 -16.18 1.17 25.40
C ILE A 129 -17.58 0.90 25.93
N ASP A 130 -17.80 -0.20 26.64
CA ASP A 130 -19.10 -0.57 27.23
C ASP A 130 -20.28 -0.44 26.24
N ASP A 131 -20.10 -1.01 25.04
CA ASP A 131 -21.02 -0.94 23.90
C ASP A 131 -21.31 0.47 23.37
N LYS A 132 -20.60 1.50 23.84
CA LYS A 132 -20.55 2.81 23.18
C LYS A 132 -19.44 2.84 22.14
N VAL A 133 -19.70 3.53 21.04
CA VAL A 133 -18.73 3.73 19.97
C VAL A 133 -18.09 5.11 20.10
N GLU A 134 -16.77 5.14 20.25
CA GLU A 134 -15.99 6.39 20.19
C GLU A 134 -15.31 6.50 18.83
N PRO A 135 -15.77 7.40 17.94
CA PRO A 135 -15.14 7.58 16.65
C PRO A 135 -13.83 8.35 16.82
N ILE A 136 -12.73 7.81 16.29
CA ILE A 136 -11.39 8.42 16.41
C ILE A 136 -11.10 9.25 15.17
N ALA A 137 -11.24 8.61 14.00
CA ALA A 137 -10.81 9.19 12.74
C ALA A 137 -11.31 8.40 11.55
N TRP A 138 -11.37 9.02 10.39
CA TRP A 138 -11.61 8.32 9.13
C TRP A 138 -10.71 8.84 8.02
N ARG A 139 -10.49 8.02 6.99
CA ARG A 139 -9.84 8.44 5.76
C ARG A 139 -10.38 7.69 4.56
N HIS A 140 -10.25 8.32 3.41
CA HIS A 140 -10.48 7.72 2.10
C HIS A 140 -9.28 8.07 1.23
N GLY A 141 -8.94 7.21 0.27
CA GLY A 141 -7.81 7.50 -0.63
C GLY A 141 -6.50 6.78 -0.27
N GLY A 142 -6.44 5.96 0.77
CA GLY A 142 -5.16 5.36 1.19
C GLY A 142 -4.45 4.55 0.09
N MET A 143 -5.22 3.78 -0.69
CA MET A 143 -4.68 2.86 -1.69
C MET A 143 -4.31 3.55 -3.00
N ILE A 144 -5.11 4.51 -3.45
CA ILE A 144 -4.90 5.24 -4.71
C ILE A 144 -3.67 6.14 -4.60
N TYR A 145 -3.46 6.79 -3.45
CA TYR A 145 -2.24 7.58 -3.21
C TYR A 145 -0.99 6.69 -3.20
N GLN A 146 -1.08 5.48 -2.64
CA GLN A 146 0.02 4.51 -2.69
C GLN A 146 0.30 4.06 -4.13
N MET A 147 -0.73 3.80 -4.94
CA MET A 147 -0.54 3.47 -6.35
C MET A 147 0.09 4.64 -7.14
N MET A 148 -0.36 5.86 -6.87
CA MET A 148 0.21 7.08 -7.48
C MET A 148 1.67 7.29 -7.05
N SER A 149 2.04 6.93 -5.82
CA SER A 149 3.43 7.06 -5.37
C SER A 149 4.37 6.13 -6.14
N TYR A 150 3.93 4.92 -6.50
CA TYR A 150 4.69 4.04 -7.40
C TYR A 150 4.86 4.63 -8.79
N PHE A 151 3.82 5.25 -9.34
CA PHE A 151 3.90 5.90 -10.64
C PHE A 151 4.90 7.07 -10.65
N TRP A 152 4.80 7.96 -9.66
CA TRP A 152 5.73 9.09 -9.52
C TRP A 152 7.16 8.64 -9.22
N GLY A 153 7.32 7.64 -8.35
CA GLY A 153 8.61 7.03 -8.05
C GLY A 153 9.27 6.46 -9.31
N LEU A 154 8.49 5.83 -10.20
CA LEU A 154 9.01 5.30 -11.47
C LEU A 154 9.52 6.42 -12.37
N LEU A 155 8.73 7.49 -12.56
CA LEU A 155 9.11 8.63 -13.38
C LEU A 155 10.43 9.26 -12.88
N ILE A 156 10.56 9.50 -11.58
CA ILE A 156 11.78 10.04 -10.98
C ILE A 156 12.96 9.10 -11.19
N THR A 157 12.75 7.79 -11.03
CA THR A 157 13.81 6.78 -11.20
C THR A 157 14.29 6.70 -12.65
N LEU A 158 13.38 6.82 -13.63
CA LEU A 158 13.71 6.90 -15.05
C LEU A 158 14.54 8.15 -15.37
N ILE A 159 14.20 9.30 -14.79
CA ILE A 159 14.97 10.53 -14.93
C ILE A 159 16.39 10.33 -14.38
N ILE A 160 16.53 9.83 -13.14
CA ILE A 160 17.84 9.56 -12.52
C ILE A 160 18.67 8.58 -13.36
N HIS A 161 18.05 7.50 -13.86
CA HIS A 161 18.74 6.52 -14.71
C HIS A 161 19.24 7.15 -16.01
N SER A 162 18.42 7.98 -16.65
CA SER A 162 18.77 8.65 -17.90
C SER A 162 19.94 9.62 -17.73
N ILE A 163 19.95 10.41 -16.64
CA ILE A 163 21.03 11.35 -16.30
C ILE A 163 22.31 10.56 -15.99
N SER A 164 22.20 9.52 -15.17
CA SER A 164 23.33 8.65 -14.82
C SER A 164 23.99 8.06 -16.07
N LYS A 165 23.19 7.56 -17.01
CA LYS A 165 23.71 7.03 -18.29
C LYS A 165 24.46 8.11 -19.09
N ARG A 166 23.92 9.33 -19.16
CA ARG A 166 24.57 10.47 -19.85
C ARG A 166 25.89 10.87 -19.18
N VAL A 167 25.94 10.92 -17.85
CA VAL A 167 27.17 11.27 -17.10
C VAL A 167 28.26 10.21 -17.28
N TRP A 168 27.89 8.93 -17.22
CA TRP A 168 28.84 7.83 -17.47
C TRP A 168 29.40 7.88 -18.90
N ALA A 169 28.56 8.13 -19.90
CA ALA A 169 29.02 8.28 -21.29
C ALA A 169 29.98 9.47 -21.45
N LYS A 170 29.68 10.61 -20.84
CA LYS A 170 30.59 11.78 -20.84
C LYS A 170 31.93 11.47 -20.17
N LYS A 171 31.93 10.82 -19.00
CA LYS A 171 33.16 10.42 -18.31
C LYS A 171 33.99 9.42 -19.11
N ALA A 172 33.34 8.44 -19.75
CA ALA A 172 34.03 7.48 -20.62
C ALA A 172 34.69 8.18 -21.81
N LEU A 173 34.01 9.14 -22.43
CA LEU A 173 34.56 9.93 -23.54
C LEU A 173 35.78 10.75 -23.10
N GLN A 174 35.71 11.40 -21.95
CA GLN A 174 36.82 12.17 -21.37
C GLN A 174 38.04 11.29 -21.05
N ALA A 175 37.83 10.08 -20.51
CA ALA A 175 38.91 9.13 -20.24
C ALA A 175 39.63 8.67 -21.51
N HIS A 176 38.93 8.55 -22.64
CA HIS A 176 39.54 8.22 -23.93
C HIS A 176 40.24 9.41 -24.62
N THR A 177 39.96 10.65 -24.22
CA THR A 177 40.61 11.85 -24.79
C THR A 177 41.88 12.24 -24.04
N GLN A 178 42.13 11.64 -22.87
CA GLN A 178 43.33 11.86 -22.04
C GLN A 178 44.41 10.76 -22.22
N GLN A 179 44.19 9.81 -23.14
CA GLN A 179 45.19 8.84 -23.61
C GLN A 179 45.70 9.26 -24.99
#